data_AF-A0A2D8UN17-F1
#
_entry.id   AF-A0A2D8UN17-F1
#
_cell.length_a   1.000
_cell.length_b   1.000
_cell.length_c   1.000
_cell.angle_alpha   90.00
_cell.angle_beta   90.00
_cell.angle_gamma   90.00
#
_symmetry.space_group_name_H-M   'P 1'
#
loop_
_entity.id
_entity.type
_entity.pdbx_description
1 polymer ?
#
loop_
_entity_poly.entity_id
_entity_poly.type
_entity_poly.pdbx_seq_one_letter_code
_entity_poly.pdbx_strand_id
1 'polypeptide(L)'
;MVKNKVFTISVLIILVLQSCDCWIVVYGNIVDSKTEKPIIGAKVEFLNIKSYDYSKSSDSITVNRIFETDSSGHFFMNSNNYGMCPDLEPKIKIWKKGYLSKEYIVKDDAERNELNELVIKLTKK
;
A
#
# COMPACT_ATOMS: atom_id res chain seq x y z
N MET A 1 -7.39 -15.88 -46.95
CA MET A 1 -6.86 -14.75 -46.15
C MET A 1 -7.70 -14.38 -44.90
N VAL A 2 -8.83 -15.05 -44.60
CA VAL A 2 -9.69 -14.71 -43.45
C VAL A 2 -9.28 -15.45 -42.16
N LYS A 3 -8.78 -16.69 -42.27
CA LYS A 3 -8.37 -17.54 -41.13
C LYS A 3 -7.26 -16.92 -40.25
N ASN A 4 -6.28 -16.23 -40.85
CA ASN A 4 -5.20 -15.57 -40.11
C ASN A 4 -5.65 -14.31 -39.35
N LYS A 5 -6.65 -13.58 -39.86
CA LYS A 5 -7.17 -12.36 -39.21
C LYS A 5 -7.98 -12.68 -37.95
N VAL A 6 -8.77 -13.76 -37.99
CA VAL A 6 -9.52 -14.25 -36.81
C VAL A 6 -8.55 -14.70 -35.72
N PHE A 7 -7.49 -15.43 -36.08
CA PHE A 7 -6.49 -15.91 -35.13
C PHE A 7 -5.72 -14.78 -34.43
N THR A 8 -5.34 -13.73 -35.18
CA THR A 8 -4.63 -12.56 -34.60
C THR A 8 -5.51 -11.74 -33.66
N ILE A 9 -6.80 -11.58 -33.99
CA ILE A 9 -7.76 -10.90 -33.11
C ILE A 9 -7.97 -11.69 -31.81
N SER A 10 -8.05 -13.01 -31.87
CA SER A 10 -8.21 -13.86 -30.68
C SER A 10 -7.01 -13.77 -29.73
N VAL A 11 -5.78 -13.75 -30.25
CA VAL A 11 -4.56 -13.59 -29.42
C VAL A 11 -4.51 -12.22 -28.74
N LEU A 12 -4.92 -11.17 -29.45
CA LEU A 12 -5.00 -9.81 -28.89
C LEU A 12 -6.03 -9.71 -27.75
N ILE A 13 -7.19 -10.36 -27.89
CA ILE A 13 -8.22 -10.37 -26.84
C ILE A 13 -7.74 -11.11 -25.59
N ILE A 14 -7.01 -12.22 -25.75
CA ILE A 14 -6.45 -12.98 -24.62
C ILE A 14 -5.40 -12.15 -23.86
N LEU A 15 -4.56 -11.40 -24.56
CA LEU A 15 -3.55 -10.52 -23.94
C LEU A 15 -4.19 -9.35 -23.17
N VAL A 16 -5.29 -8.78 -23.68
CA VAL A 16 -6.02 -7.70 -23.00
C VAL A 16 -6.74 -8.21 -21.75
N LEU A 17 -7.26 -9.44 -21.76
CA LEU A 17 -7.92 -10.04 -20.59
C LEU A 17 -6.96 -10.43 -19.46
N GLN A 18 -5.64 -10.41 -19.69
CA GLN A 18 -4.62 -10.71 -18.67
C GLN A 18 -4.06 -9.46 -17.97
N SER A 19 -4.55 -8.25 -18.26
CA SER A 19 -4.21 -7.09 -17.43
C SER A 19 -4.94 -7.21 -16.08
N CYS A 20 -4.29 -7.83 -15.10
CA CYS A 20 -4.79 -7.88 -13.74
C CYS A 20 -4.68 -6.50 -13.10
N ASP A 21 -5.81 -5.89 -12.77
CA ASP A 21 -5.83 -4.71 -11.90
C ASP A 21 -4.99 -4.98 -10.65
N CYS A 22 -4.05 -4.08 -10.37
CA CYS A 22 -3.07 -4.27 -9.31
C CYS A 22 -3.17 -3.15 -8.28
N TRP A 23 -3.32 -3.57 -7.03
CA TRP A 23 -3.25 -2.72 -5.86
C TRP A 23 -2.13 -3.20 -4.97
N ILE A 24 -1.37 -2.26 -4.43
CA ILE A 24 -0.44 -2.53 -3.33
C ILE A 24 -1.26 -2.37 -2.05
N VAL A 25 -1.27 -3.42 -1.23
CA VAL A 25 -1.96 -3.45 0.05
C VAL A 25 -0.94 -3.75 1.14
N VAL A 26 -0.98 -2.98 2.22
CA VAL A 26 -0.13 -3.20 3.39
C VAL A 26 -1.02 -3.25 4.62
N TYR A 27 -0.88 -4.34 5.37
CA TYR A 27 -1.48 -4.53 6.68
C TYR A 27 -0.36 -4.66 7.71
N GLY A 28 -0.57 -4.09 8.88
CA GLY A 28 0.37 -4.25 9.97
C GLY A 28 -0.10 -3.63 11.28
N ASN A 29 0.73 -3.78 12.29
CA ASN A 29 0.50 -3.30 13.64
C ASN A 29 1.68 -2.41 14.08
N ILE A 30 1.37 -1.31 14.75
CA ILE A 30 2.35 -0.36 15.28
C ILE A 30 2.34 -0.42 16.80
N VAL A 31 3.48 -0.74 17.39
CA VAL A 31 3.65 -0.88 18.84
C VAL A 31 4.78 0.01 19.37
N ASP A 32 4.70 0.36 20.65
CA ASP A 32 5.77 1.05 21.37
C ASP A 32 6.94 0.08 21.59
N SER A 33 8.15 0.51 21.22
CA SER A 33 9.33 -0.37 21.21
C SER A 33 9.76 -0.85 22.59
N LYS A 34 9.36 -0.16 23.66
CA LYS A 34 9.72 -0.48 25.04
C LYS A 34 8.63 -1.29 25.75
N THR A 35 7.38 -0.88 25.56
CA THR A 35 6.23 -1.46 26.29
C THR A 35 5.52 -2.55 25.51
N GLU A 36 5.80 -2.67 24.21
CA GLU A 36 5.14 -3.58 23.26
C GLU A 36 3.62 -3.38 23.19
N LYS A 37 3.11 -2.28 23.73
CA LYS A 37 1.70 -1.92 23.66
C LYS A 37 1.38 -1.29 22.30
N PRO A 38 0.17 -1.51 21.77
CA PRO A 38 -0.27 -0.91 20.52
C PRO A 38 -0.32 0.62 20.62
N ILE A 39 0.04 1.28 19.51
CA ILE A 39 0.00 2.73 19.39
C ILE A 39 -1.23 3.11 18.58
N ILE A 40 -2.18 3.77 19.26
CA ILE A 40 -3.44 4.22 18.67
C ILE A 40 -3.27 5.55 17.92
N GLY A 41 -3.85 5.63 16.72
CA GLY A 41 -3.83 6.81 15.86
C GLY A 41 -2.42 7.23 15.44
N ALA A 42 -1.51 6.28 15.26
CA ALA A 42 -0.26 6.46 14.53
C ALA A 42 -0.58 6.63 13.04
N LYS A 43 0.08 7.58 12.40
CA LYS A 43 -0.13 7.93 11.00
C LYS A 43 0.83 7.16 10.12
N VAL A 44 0.34 6.71 8.98
CA VAL A 44 1.09 5.94 7.98
C VAL A 44 0.79 6.52 6.59
N GLU A 45 1.82 6.80 5.80
CA GLU A 45 1.67 7.24 4.41
C GLU A 45 2.63 6.48 3.49
N PHE A 46 2.24 6.28 2.23
CA PHE A 46 3.18 5.85 1.20
C PHE A 46 4.09 7.01 0.78
N LEU A 47 5.37 6.73 0.56
CA LEU A 47 6.35 7.70 0.10
C LEU A 47 6.59 7.63 -1.42
N ASN A 48 6.56 6.43 -1.99
CA ASN A 48 6.86 6.19 -3.41
C ASN A 48 5.72 5.50 -4.18
N ILE A 49 4.59 5.23 -3.50
CA ILE A 49 3.40 4.63 -4.09
C ILE A 49 2.29 5.69 -4.13
N LYS A 50 1.53 5.70 -5.22
CA LYS A 50 0.39 6.59 -5.43
C LYS A 50 -0.79 6.06 -4.64
N SER A 51 -1.22 6.80 -3.63
CA SER A 51 -2.45 6.56 -2.89
C SER A 51 -3.09 7.91 -2.65
N TYR A 52 -4.14 8.27 -3.37
CA TYR A 52 -4.69 9.62 -3.36
C TYR A 52 -6.15 9.61 -2.94
N ASP A 53 -6.54 10.61 -2.14
CA ASP A 53 -7.95 10.96 -1.96
C ASP A 53 -8.35 12.01 -2.99
N TYR A 54 -9.46 11.76 -3.69
CA TYR A 54 -10.11 12.76 -4.51
C TYR A 54 -10.83 13.75 -3.59
N SER A 55 -10.09 14.71 -3.02
CA SER A 55 -10.69 15.86 -2.35
C SER A 55 -11.44 16.70 -3.39
N LYS A 56 -12.77 16.81 -3.26
CA LYS A 56 -13.63 17.70 -4.06
C LYS A 56 -13.41 19.16 -3.67
N SER A 57 -12.23 19.72 -3.92
CA SER A 57 -11.98 21.15 -3.86
C SER A 57 -11.25 21.56 -5.13
N SER A 58 -11.76 22.60 -5.78
CA SER A 58 -11.53 23.09 -7.15
C SER A 58 -10.08 23.32 -7.62
N ASP A 59 -9.07 23.02 -6.79
CA ASP A 59 -7.66 23.01 -7.15
C ASP A 59 -7.09 21.64 -6.76
N SER A 60 -6.94 20.75 -7.75
CA SER A 60 -6.60 19.33 -7.59
C SER A 60 -5.17 19.10 -7.08
N ILE A 61 -4.87 19.47 -5.84
CA ILE A 61 -3.62 19.09 -5.18
C ILE A 61 -3.74 17.61 -4.83
N THR A 62 -2.98 16.80 -5.55
CA THR A 62 -2.95 15.36 -5.33
C THR A 62 -2.04 15.06 -4.13
N VAL A 63 -2.61 14.96 -2.93
CA VAL A 63 -1.87 14.58 -1.71
C VAL A 63 -1.98 13.08 -1.47
N ASN A 64 -0.90 12.46 -0.99
CA ASN A 64 -0.95 11.06 -0.59
C ASN A 64 -1.89 10.89 0.62
N ARG A 65 -2.71 9.84 0.60
CA ARG A 65 -3.63 9.47 1.68
C ARG A 65 -2.82 9.09 2.91
N ILE A 66 -3.25 9.63 4.05
CA ILE A 66 -2.74 9.28 5.37
C ILE A 66 -3.72 8.29 5.99
N PHE A 67 -3.19 7.16 6.42
CA PHE A 67 -3.92 6.14 7.16
C PHE A 67 -3.58 6.25 8.64
N GLU A 68 -4.49 5.81 9.51
CA GLU A 68 -4.29 5.85 10.95
C GLU A 68 -4.51 4.47 11.57
N THR A 69 -3.77 4.17 12.63
CA THR A 69 -3.99 2.93 13.39
C THR A 69 -5.25 2.98 14.22
N ASP A 70 -5.94 1.85 14.32
CA ASP A 70 -7.14 1.67 15.12
C ASP A 70 -6.84 1.55 16.64
N SER A 71 -7.87 1.20 17.42
CA SER A 71 -7.77 1.03 18.88
C SER A 71 -6.84 -0.11 19.32
N SER A 72 -6.54 -1.07 18.45
CA SER A 72 -5.64 -2.18 18.70
C SER A 72 -4.27 -2.01 18.04
N GLY A 73 -4.00 -0.85 17.42
CA GLY A 73 -2.71 -0.51 16.83
C GLY A 73 -2.56 -0.96 15.37
N HIS A 74 -3.60 -1.52 14.78
CA HIS A 74 -3.58 -2.05 13.42
C HIS A 74 -3.84 -0.95 12.40
N PHE A 75 -3.20 -1.03 11.24
CA PHE A 75 -3.52 -0.22 10.08
C PHE A 75 -3.72 -1.12 8.86
N PHE A 76 -4.58 -0.65 7.98
CA PHE A 76 -4.75 -1.19 6.64
C PHE A 76 -4.62 -0.03 5.66
N MET A 77 -3.72 -0.17 4.69
CA MET A 77 -3.54 0.82 3.64
C MET A 77 -3.47 0.19 2.26
N ASN A 78 -3.94 0.95 1.28
CA ASN A 78 -3.95 0.53 -0.11
C ASN A 78 -3.55 1.67 -1.05
N SER A 79 -2.94 1.31 -2.17
CA SER A 79 -2.66 2.23 -3.27
C SER A 79 -3.89 2.50 -4.13
N ASN A 80 -3.76 3.42 -5.08
CA ASN A 80 -4.63 3.45 -6.25
C ASN A 80 -4.43 2.18 -7.10
N ASN A 81 -5.38 1.90 -8.01
CA ASN A 81 -5.20 0.85 -9.00
C ASN A 81 -4.11 1.26 -10.00
N TYR A 82 -3.12 0.41 -10.20
CA TYR A 82 -2.04 0.60 -11.18
C TYR A 82 -2.33 -0.04 -12.55
N GLY A 83 -3.31 -0.94 -12.66
CA GLY A 83 -3.59 -1.74 -13.85
C GLY A 83 -2.52 -2.81 -14.18
N MET A 84 -1.24 -2.48 -14.03
CA MET A 84 -0.12 -3.42 -14.02
C MET A 84 0.67 -3.25 -12.73
N CYS A 85 1.06 -4.34 -12.07
CA CYS A 85 1.83 -4.24 -10.83
C CYS A 85 3.15 -3.53 -11.08
N PRO A 86 3.43 -2.44 -10.35
CA PRO A 86 4.70 -1.75 -10.50
C PRO A 86 5.82 -2.61 -9.91
N ASP A 87 6.96 -2.67 -10.58
CA ASP A 87 8.18 -3.27 -10.06
C ASP A 87 8.86 -2.28 -9.08
N LEU A 88 8.23 -2.10 -7.92
CA LEU A 88 8.63 -1.15 -6.90
C LEU A 88 8.44 -1.75 -5.51
N GLU A 89 9.47 -1.68 -4.67
CA GLU A 89 9.33 -1.95 -3.24
C GLU A 89 8.58 -0.78 -2.57
N PRO A 90 7.41 -1.00 -1.94
CA PRO A 90 6.67 0.05 -1.29
C PRO A 90 7.45 0.61 -0.09
N LYS A 91 7.53 1.94 0.00
CA LYS A 91 8.10 2.65 1.14
C LYS A 91 7.01 3.39 1.87
N ILE A 92 6.97 3.22 3.18
CA ILE A 92 6.03 3.89 4.06
C ILE A 92 6.75 4.73 5.10
N LYS A 93 6.11 5.82 5.51
CA LYS A 93 6.53 6.62 6.66
C LYS A 93 5.49 6.52 7.75
N ILE A 94 5.97 6.38 8.98
CA ILE A 94 5.17 6.20 10.18
C ILE A 94 5.50 7.31 11.18
N TRP A 95 4.49 7.94 11.77
CA TRP A 95 4.70 8.92 12.83
C TRP A 95 3.54 9.03 13.81
N LYS A 96 3.87 9.43 15.04
CA LYS A 96 2.91 9.78 16.09
C LYS A 96 3.50 10.85 16.98
N LYS A 97 2.68 11.80 17.44
CA LYS A 97 3.10 12.79 18.44
C LYS A 97 3.66 12.07 19.68
N GLY A 98 4.88 12.44 20.10
CA GLY A 98 5.58 11.80 21.21
C GLY A 98 6.49 10.61 20.81
N TYR A 99 6.52 10.23 19.53
CA TYR A 99 7.39 9.17 19.00
C TYR A 99 8.29 9.71 17.89
N LEU A 100 9.45 9.07 17.72
CA LEU A 100 10.32 9.29 16.57
C LEU A 100 9.65 8.74 15.32
N SER A 101 9.70 9.51 14.23
CA SER A 101 9.22 9.04 12.93
C SER A 101 10.13 7.96 12.37
N LYS A 102 9.57 7.03 11.60
CA LYS A 102 10.31 5.93 10.99
C LYS A 102 9.87 5.76 9.54
N GLU A 103 10.83 5.49 8.67
CA GLU A 103 10.56 5.02 7.31
C GLU A 103 10.82 3.53 7.24
N TYR A 104 10.04 2.82 6.44
CA TYR A 104 10.11 1.37 6.32
C TYR A 104 9.91 0.96 4.87
N ILE A 105 10.77 0.05 4.39
CA ILE A 105 10.61 -0.61 3.10
C ILE A 105 9.78 -1.86 3.37
N VAL A 106 8.58 -1.90 2.79
CA VAL A 106 7.71 -3.07 2.82
C VAL A 106 8.32 -4.07 1.85
N LYS A 107 9.01 -5.07 2.41
CA LYS A 107 9.49 -6.20 1.63
C LYS A 107 8.32 -7.10 1.31
N ASP A 108 8.21 -7.47 0.05
CA ASP A 108 7.28 -8.49 -0.39
C ASP A 108 7.86 -9.82 0.10
N ASP A 109 7.47 -10.25 1.31
CA ASP A 109 7.85 -11.56 1.83
C ASP A 109 7.02 -12.64 1.11
N ALA A 110 7.27 -12.77 -0.21
CA ALA A 110 7.12 -13.85 -1.19
C ALA A 110 5.96 -14.87 -1.13
N GLU A 111 5.08 -14.85 -0.15
CA GLU A 111 3.85 -15.62 -0.13
C GLU A 111 2.81 -14.74 0.56
N ARG A 112 1.64 -14.63 -0.06
CA ARG A 112 0.40 -14.13 0.56
C ARG A 112 -0.09 -15.13 1.64
N ASN A 113 0.84 -15.61 2.46
CA ASN A 113 0.62 -16.48 3.59
C ASN A 113 0.33 -15.57 4.78
N GLU A 114 -0.90 -15.71 5.24
CA GLU A 114 -1.65 -14.92 6.21
C GLU A 114 -1.04 -14.92 7.65
N LEU A 115 0.28 -15.10 7.82
CA LEU A 115 0.86 -15.46 9.12
C LEU A 115 2.01 -14.59 9.63
N ASN A 116 2.59 -13.69 8.82
CA ASN A 116 3.57 -12.71 9.30
C ASN A 116 3.00 -11.30 9.19
N GLU A 117 2.18 -10.94 10.16
CA GLU A 117 1.72 -9.56 10.33
C GLU A 117 2.91 -8.62 10.48
N LEU A 118 2.98 -7.58 9.63
CA LEU A 118 4.04 -6.57 9.71
C LEU A 118 3.96 -5.84 11.06
N VAL A 119 4.91 -6.08 11.96
CA VAL A 119 4.99 -5.37 13.25
C VAL A 119 6.05 -4.28 13.20
N ILE A 120 5.63 -3.01 13.34
CA ILE A 120 6.52 -1.85 13.33
C ILE A 120 6.64 -1.30 14.76
N LYS A 121 7.85 -1.34 15.31
CA LYS A 121 8.16 -0.75 16.62
C LYS A 121 8.57 0.72 16.48
N LEU A 122 7.88 1.62 17.18
CA LEU A 122 8.24 3.05 17.31
C LEU A 122 8.84 3.36 18.67
N THR A 123 9.87 4.21 18.68
CA THR A 123 10.55 4.64 19.90
C THR A 123 10.04 6.01 20.34
N LYS A 124 9.74 6.16 21.63
CA LYS A 124 9.37 7.46 22.22
C LYS A 124 10.51 8.47 22.11
N LYS A 125 10.13 9.74 21.94
CA LYS A 125 11.06 10.88 22.00
C LYS A 125 11.53 11.14 23.42
#